data_AF-A0A0P1ADM1-F1
#
_entry.id   AF-A0A0P1ADM1-F1
#
_cell.length_a   1.000
_cell.length_b   1.000
_cell.length_c   1.000
_cell.angle_alpha   90.00
_cell.angle_beta   90.00
_cell.angle_gamma   90.00
#
_symmetry.space_group_name_H-M   'P 1'
#
loop_
_entity.id
_entity.type
_entity.pdbx_description
1 polymer ?
#
loop_
_entity_poly.entity_id
_entity_poly.type
_entity_poly.pdbx_seq_one_letter_code
_entity_poly.pdbx_strand_id
1 'polypeptide(L)'
;MSAPSKSNTNSTNNTGLSAMEQLEKAAQKLTLYSRALREQLACLREEVAVEKQAVLTSENDVTESTARLQEIEGLMAKLQLEINVLLVLPPSRDDGSLAARQQEHEELEEERQEELELLVHIRNMLQMHQNTHDKMQRMIAAITKELHRVRQREEVVVLATLRSRIVKVSALKF
;
A
#
# COMPACT_ATOMS: atom_id res chain seq x y z
N MET A 1 66.42 61.10 6.55
CA MET A 1 65.45 61.20 5.46
C MET A 1 64.38 60.12 5.65
N SER A 2 63.12 60.54 5.59
CA SER A 2 61.91 59.82 5.17
C SER A 2 61.59 58.44 5.78
N ALA A 3 60.57 58.42 6.66
CA ALA A 3 59.51 57.40 6.54
C ALA A 3 58.57 57.84 5.40
N PRO A 4 57.84 56.95 4.68
CA PRO A 4 56.61 56.42 5.28
C PRO A 4 56.06 55.06 4.75
N SER A 5 55.10 54.53 5.53
CA SER A 5 53.79 54.00 5.10
C SER A 5 53.59 52.60 4.48
N LYS A 6 52.68 51.88 5.17
CA LYS A 6 51.41 51.31 4.68
C LYS A 6 51.34 49.82 4.30
N SER A 7 50.73 49.09 5.23
CA SER A 7 49.42 48.42 5.11
C SER A 7 49.21 47.21 4.18
N ASN A 8 48.32 46.35 4.68
CA ASN A 8 47.45 45.41 3.95
C ASN A 8 48.12 44.09 3.53
N THR A 9 47.48 42.93 3.66
CA THR A 9 46.02 42.69 3.74
C THR A 9 45.78 41.30 4.29
N ASN A 10 44.75 41.22 5.13
CA ASN A 10 43.95 40.02 5.37
C ASN A 10 43.79 39.19 4.09
N SER A 11 44.15 37.91 4.15
CA SER A 11 43.57 36.91 3.26
C SER A 11 43.49 35.56 3.96
N THR A 12 42.73 35.52 5.07
CA THR A 12 41.97 34.32 5.42
C THR A 12 40.68 34.33 4.62
N ASN A 13 40.82 34.29 3.30
CA ASN A 13 39.78 33.82 2.42
C ASN A 13 39.86 32.30 2.47
N ASN A 14 38.92 31.64 3.17
CA ASN A 14 38.49 30.28 2.83
C ASN A 14 37.25 29.81 3.62
N THR A 15 36.16 29.64 2.84
CA THR A 15 35.25 28.46 2.84
C THR A 15 34.31 28.16 4.01
N GLY A 16 33.83 29.18 4.73
CA GLY A 16 32.65 29.02 5.59
C GLY A 16 31.46 29.81 5.07
N LEU A 17 30.41 29.14 4.56
CA LEU A 17 29.08 29.79 4.45
C LEU A 17 28.77 30.47 5.78
N SER A 18 28.29 31.71 5.76
CA SER A 18 27.88 32.38 6.99
C SER A 18 26.83 31.51 7.69
N ALA A 19 26.80 31.52 9.03
CA ALA A 19 25.83 30.72 9.79
C ALA A 19 24.38 30.96 9.32
N MET A 20 24.10 32.15 8.78
CA MET A 20 22.81 32.51 8.19
C MET A 20 22.54 31.76 6.87
N GLU A 21 23.52 31.70 5.96
CA GLU A 21 23.40 30.97 4.70
C GLU A 21 23.30 29.45 4.92
N GLN A 22 23.96 28.93 5.96
CA GLN A 22 23.82 27.54 6.36
C GLN A 22 22.40 27.23 6.87
N LEU A 23 21.83 28.11 7.70
CA LEU A 23 20.45 27.99 8.18
C LEU A 23 19.44 28.11 7.03
N GLU A 24 19.66 29.03 6.09
CA GLU A 24 18.80 29.19 4.92
C GLU A 24 18.83 27.96 4.01
N LYS A 25 20.03 27.43 3.73
CA LYS A 25 20.19 26.20 2.95
C LYS A 25 19.57 24.99 3.65
N ALA A 26 19.68 24.91 4.97
CA ALA A 26 19.03 23.86 5.76
C ALA A 26 17.50 23.99 5.70
N ALA A 27 16.96 25.20 5.84
CA ALA A 27 15.52 25.47 5.73
C ALA A 27 14.99 25.06 4.35
N GLN A 28 15.66 25.46 3.26
CA GLN A 28 15.27 25.09 1.89
C GLN A 28 15.25 23.56 1.70
N LYS A 29 16.29 22.86 2.17
CA LYS A 29 16.35 21.39 2.11
C LYS A 29 15.22 20.73 2.89
N LEU A 30 14.95 21.19 4.10
CA LEU A 30 13.86 20.67 4.92
C LEU A 30 12.51 20.90 4.25
N THR A 31 12.24 22.09 3.71
CA THR A 31 10.99 22.40 2.99
C THR A 31 10.79 21.49 1.78
N LEU A 32 11.82 21.29 0.95
CA LEU A 32 11.74 20.40 -0.21
C LEU A 32 11.48 18.95 0.22
N TYR A 33 12.17 18.48 1.25
CA TYR A 33 11.99 17.14 1.77
C TYR A 33 10.60 16.93 2.40
N SER A 34 10.14 17.90 3.19
CA SER A 34 8.80 17.99 3.79
C SER A 34 7.70 17.95 2.73
N ARG A 35 7.92 18.62 1.58
CA ARG A 35 7.02 18.55 0.43
C ARG A 35 7.01 17.17 -0.21
N ALA A 36 8.20 16.60 -0.49
CA ALA A 36 8.30 15.26 -1.08
C ALA A 36 7.64 14.18 -0.21
N LEU A 37 7.80 14.24 1.12
CA LEU A 37 7.13 13.32 2.05
C LEU A 37 5.61 13.46 2.01
N ARG A 38 5.07 14.69 1.89
CA ARG A 38 3.63 14.92 1.76
C ARG A 38 3.09 14.37 0.45
N GLU A 39 3.81 14.55 -0.65
CA GLU A 39 3.45 14.02 -1.96
C GLU A 39 3.45 12.48 -1.94
N GLN A 40 4.50 11.85 -1.39
CA GLN A 40 4.55 10.39 -1.20
C GLN A 40 3.40 9.86 -0.34
N LEU A 41 3.05 10.57 0.74
CA LEU A 41 1.94 10.20 1.61
C LEU A 41 0.59 10.31 0.88
N ALA A 42 0.42 11.32 0.03
CA ALA A 42 -0.80 11.48 -0.77
C ALA A 42 -0.95 10.32 -1.77
N CYS A 43 0.11 10.02 -2.53
CA CYS A 43 0.11 8.89 -3.47
C CYS A 43 -0.18 7.56 -2.76
N LEU A 44 0.50 7.28 -1.65
CA LEU A 44 0.28 6.04 -0.89
C LEU A 44 -1.15 5.91 -0.35
N ARG A 45 -1.80 7.01 0.04
CA ARG A 45 -3.19 6.96 0.50
C ARG A 45 -4.16 6.65 -0.63
N GLU A 46 -3.86 7.13 -1.83
CA GLU A 46 -4.63 6.83 -3.04
C GLU A 46 -4.47 5.36 -3.44
N GLU A 47 -3.23 4.86 -3.43
CA GLU A 47 -2.93 3.44 -3.66
C GLU A 47 -3.62 2.53 -2.62
N VAL A 48 -3.62 2.91 -1.34
CA VAL A 48 -4.36 2.17 -0.30
C VAL A 48 -5.86 2.13 -0.55
N ALA A 49 -6.45 3.20 -1.09
CA ALA A 49 -7.87 3.20 -1.41
C ALA A 49 -8.20 2.23 -2.54
N VAL A 50 -7.35 2.20 -3.58
CA VAL A 50 -7.44 1.23 -4.68
C VAL A 50 -7.28 -0.20 -4.15
N GLU A 51 -6.27 -0.44 -3.32
CA GLU A 51 -6.02 -1.76 -2.75
C GLU A 51 -7.19 -2.24 -1.88
N LYS A 52 -7.77 -1.33 -1.07
CA LYS A 52 -8.95 -1.65 -0.27
C LYS A 52 -10.12 -2.05 -1.15
N GLN A 53 -10.30 -1.39 -2.29
CA GLN A 53 -11.34 -1.78 -3.24
C GLN A 53 -11.06 -3.17 -3.85
N ALA A 54 -9.80 -3.48 -4.17
CA ALA A 54 -9.42 -4.80 -4.68
C ALA A 54 -9.66 -5.92 -3.66
N VAL A 55 -9.37 -5.68 -2.37
CA VAL A 55 -9.70 -6.60 -1.27
C VAL A 55 -11.21 -6.86 -1.22
N LEU A 56 -12.03 -5.81 -1.21
CA LEU A 56 -13.49 -5.93 -1.17
C LEU A 56 -14.05 -6.70 -2.36
N THR A 57 -13.52 -6.44 -3.57
CA THR A 57 -13.89 -7.19 -4.76
C THR A 57 -13.53 -8.67 -4.59
N SER A 58 -12.31 -8.99 -4.18
CA SER A 58 -11.90 -10.39 -3.96
C SER A 58 -12.73 -11.09 -2.87
N GLU A 59 -13.13 -10.39 -1.81
CA GLU A 59 -14.01 -10.93 -0.76
C GLU A 59 -15.42 -11.25 -1.30
N ASN A 60 -15.95 -10.38 -2.18
CA ASN A 60 -17.20 -10.65 -2.88
C ASN A 60 -17.06 -11.86 -3.80
N ASP A 61 -15.97 -11.96 -4.57
CA ASP A 61 -15.71 -13.09 -5.47
C ASP A 61 -15.63 -14.42 -4.69
N VAL A 62 -15.00 -14.43 -3.50
CA VAL A 62 -15.01 -15.61 -2.61
C VAL A 62 -16.44 -15.98 -2.21
N THR A 63 -17.26 -14.99 -1.87
CA THR A 63 -18.64 -15.20 -1.43
C THR A 63 -19.49 -15.76 -2.55
N GLU A 64 -19.39 -15.18 -3.75
CA GLU A 64 -20.09 -15.62 -4.96
C GLU A 64 -19.69 -17.05 -5.34
N SER A 65 -18.39 -17.31 -5.42
CA SER A 65 -17.84 -18.61 -5.77
C SER A 65 -18.19 -19.69 -4.74
N THR A 66 -18.24 -19.35 -3.44
CA THR A 66 -18.71 -20.27 -2.40
C THR A 66 -20.21 -20.58 -2.54
N ALA A 67 -21.02 -19.59 -2.90
CA ALA A 67 -22.45 -19.80 -3.14
C ALA A 67 -22.70 -20.69 -4.36
N ARG A 68 -21.93 -20.48 -5.45
CA ARG A 68 -21.97 -21.33 -6.64
C ARG A 68 -21.58 -22.77 -6.33
N LEU A 69 -20.54 -22.98 -5.51
CA LEU A 69 -20.15 -24.31 -5.08
C LEU A 69 -21.27 -25.03 -4.31
N GLN A 70 -21.97 -24.33 -3.42
CA GLN A 70 -23.13 -24.88 -2.69
C GLN A 70 -24.30 -25.24 -3.62
N GLU A 71 -24.52 -24.45 -4.68
CA GLU A 71 -25.52 -24.75 -5.70
C GLU A 71 -25.17 -26.05 -6.45
N ILE A 72 -23.92 -26.17 -6.90
CA ILE A 72 -23.41 -27.38 -7.58
C ILE A 72 -23.58 -28.60 -6.66
N GLU A 73 -23.11 -28.52 -5.41
CA GLU A 73 -23.26 -29.62 -4.43
C GLU A 73 -24.74 -29.99 -4.19
N GLY A 74 -25.63 -28.99 -4.17
CA GLY A 74 -27.06 -29.20 -4.06
C GLY A 74 -27.69 -29.89 -5.28
N LEU A 75 -27.22 -29.58 -6.49
CA LEU A 75 -27.64 -30.25 -7.72
C LEU A 75 -27.12 -31.69 -7.77
N MET A 76 -25.83 -31.89 -7.46
CA MET A 76 -25.22 -33.21 -7.36
C MET A 76 -25.98 -34.13 -6.40
N ALA A 77 -26.35 -33.62 -5.21
CA ALA A 77 -27.11 -34.41 -4.23
C ALA A 77 -28.49 -34.84 -4.74
N LYS A 78 -29.19 -33.97 -5.49
CA LYS A 78 -30.48 -34.31 -6.12
C LYS A 78 -30.28 -35.37 -7.20
N LEU A 79 -29.28 -35.19 -8.05
CA LEU A 79 -28.98 -36.10 -9.15
C LEU A 79 -28.56 -37.48 -8.64
N GLN A 80 -27.76 -37.53 -7.57
CA GLN A 80 -27.40 -38.79 -6.92
C GLN A 80 -28.62 -39.54 -6.38
N LEU A 81 -29.63 -38.83 -5.85
CA LEU A 81 -30.89 -39.46 -5.43
C LEU A 81 -31.63 -40.07 -6.63
N GLU A 82 -31.70 -39.36 -7.76
CA GLU A 82 -32.31 -39.84 -9.00
C GLU A 82 -31.60 -41.09 -9.53
N ILE A 83 -30.26 -41.06 -9.58
CA ILE A 83 -29.43 -42.22 -9.94
C ILE A 83 -29.73 -43.41 -9.02
N ASN A 84 -29.79 -43.20 -7.70
CA ASN A 84 -30.10 -44.25 -6.74
C ASN A 84 -31.48 -44.87 -6.97
N VAL A 85 -32.48 -44.08 -7.34
CA VAL A 85 -33.82 -44.58 -7.68
C VAL A 85 -33.78 -45.42 -8.97
N LEU A 86 -33.06 -44.95 -9.99
CA LEU A 86 -32.91 -45.65 -11.26
C LEU A 86 -32.18 -46.99 -11.12
N LEU A 87 -31.17 -47.06 -10.24
CA LEU A 87 -30.41 -48.30 -9.98
C LEU A 87 -31.24 -49.43 -9.35
N VAL A 88 -32.33 -49.11 -8.64
CA VAL A 88 -33.20 -50.09 -7.98
C VAL A 88 -34.30 -50.59 -8.93
N LEU A 89 -34.52 -49.91 -10.07
CA LEU A 89 -35.51 -50.32 -11.05
C LEU A 89 -35.03 -51.54 -11.87
N PRO A 90 -35.94 -52.41 -12.33
CA PRO A 90 -35.58 -53.55 -13.15
C PRO A 90 -34.88 -53.09 -14.45
N PRO A 91 -33.79 -53.75 -14.89
CA PRO A 91 -33.01 -53.33 -16.05
C PRO A 91 -33.78 -53.36 -17.38
N SER A 92 -34.93 -54.05 -17.43
CA SER A 92 -35.83 -54.05 -18.59
C SER A 92 -36.59 -52.72 -18.79
N ARG A 93 -36.40 -51.73 -17.91
CA ARG A 93 -37.01 -50.39 -17.97
C ARG A 93 -35.99 -49.27 -18.17
N ASP A 94 -34.69 -49.56 -18.22
CA ASP A 94 -33.67 -48.54 -18.46
C ASP A 94 -33.55 -48.27 -19.97
N ASP A 95 -33.97 -47.08 -20.37
CA ASP A 95 -33.95 -46.57 -21.74
C ASP A 95 -32.66 -45.77 -22.05
N GLY A 96 -31.64 -45.88 -21.21
CA GLY A 96 -30.41 -45.08 -21.26
C GLY A 96 -30.45 -43.85 -20.33
N SER A 97 -31.56 -43.66 -19.61
CA SER A 97 -31.71 -42.60 -18.61
C SER A 97 -30.68 -42.70 -17.49
N LEU A 98 -30.33 -43.91 -17.03
CA LEU A 98 -29.31 -44.06 -15.98
C LEU A 98 -27.92 -43.58 -16.44
N ALA A 99 -27.50 -43.97 -17.65
CA ALA A 99 -26.20 -43.57 -18.20
C ALA A 99 -26.13 -42.05 -18.42
N ALA A 100 -27.22 -41.44 -18.92
CA ALA A 100 -27.31 -39.99 -19.07
C ALA A 100 -27.18 -39.25 -17.73
N ARG A 101 -27.81 -39.74 -16.67
CA ARG A 101 -27.74 -39.15 -15.32
C ARG A 101 -26.37 -39.32 -14.68
N GLN A 102 -25.70 -40.45 -14.93
CA GLN A 102 -24.32 -40.66 -14.49
C GLN A 102 -23.37 -39.68 -15.18
N GLN A 103 -23.51 -39.48 -16.49
CA GLN A 103 -22.71 -38.49 -17.22
C GLN A 103 -22.96 -37.06 -16.71
N GLU A 104 -24.22 -36.66 -16.50
CA GLU A 104 -24.56 -35.35 -15.92
C GLU A 104 -23.92 -35.17 -14.54
N HIS A 105 -23.80 -36.24 -13.75
CA HIS A 105 -23.15 -36.19 -12.45
C HIS A 105 -21.63 -36.04 -12.55
N GLU A 106 -21.00 -36.70 -13.52
CA GLU A 106 -19.57 -36.53 -13.83
C GLU A 106 -19.28 -35.08 -14.27
N GLU A 107 -20.12 -34.49 -15.12
CA GLU A 107 -20.00 -33.08 -15.54
C GLU A 107 -20.08 -32.12 -14.35
N LEU A 108 -21.00 -32.34 -13.41
CA LEU A 108 -21.08 -31.53 -12.18
C LEU A 108 -19.87 -31.74 -11.24
N GLU A 109 -19.25 -32.93 -11.24
CA GLU A 109 -18.01 -33.16 -10.50
C GLU A 109 -16.83 -32.36 -11.07
N GLU A 110 -16.76 -32.25 -12.39
CA GLU A 110 -15.79 -31.41 -13.09
C GLU A 110 -16.03 -29.92 -12.77
N GLU A 111 -17.26 -29.43 -12.90
CA GLU A 111 -17.61 -28.04 -12.55
C GLU A 111 -17.28 -27.71 -11.08
N ARG A 112 -17.57 -28.64 -10.15
CA ARG A 112 -17.21 -28.48 -8.73
C ARG A 112 -15.69 -28.34 -8.56
N GLN A 113 -14.92 -29.14 -9.27
CA GLN A 113 -13.46 -29.11 -9.17
C GLN A 113 -12.88 -27.80 -9.74
N GLU A 114 -13.40 -27.33 -10.87
CA GLU A 114 -13.03 -26.05 -11.46
C GLU A 114 -13.34 -24.88 -10.50
N GLU A 115 -14.51 -24.90 -9.87
CA GLU A 115 -14.91 -23.85 -8.92
C GLU A 115 -14.03 -23.87 -7.65
N LEU A 116 -13.64 -25.05 -7.16
CA LEU A 116 -12.69 -25.18 -6.05
C LEU A 116 -11.30 -24.62 -6.40
N GLU A 117 -10.82 -24.86 -7.61
CA GLU A 117 -9.54 -24.30 -8.10
C GLU A 117 -9.61 -22.78 -8.22
N LEU A 118 -10.74 -22.25 -8.71
CA LEU A 118 -11.02 -20.82 -8.73
C LEU A 118 -11.01 -20.22 -7.32
N LEU A 119 -11.67 -20.85 -6.34
CA LEU A 119 -11.66 -20.40 -4.95
C LEU A 119 -10.24 -20.33 -4.36
N VAL A 120 -9.40 -21.32 -4.66
CA VAL A 120 -8.00 -21.32 -4.23
C VAL A 120 -7.27 -20.13 -4.86
N HIS A 121 -7.48 -19.88 -6.15
CA HIS A 121 -6.88 -18.75 -6.84
C HIS A 121 -7.30 -17.40 -6.24
N ILE A 122 -8.61 -17.18 -6.02
CA ILE A 122 -9.14 -15.95 -5.44
C ILE A 122 -8.60 -15.74 -4.02
N ARG A 123 -8.54 -16.79 -3.19
CA ARG A 123 -7.97 -16.69 -1.83
C ARG A 123 -6.50 -16.31 -1.84
N ASN A 124 -5.71 -16.83 -2.78
CA ASN A 124 -4.31 -16.43 -2.94
C ASN A 124 -4.20 -14.95 -3.32
N MET A 125 -5.04 -14.46 -4.24
CA MET A 125 -5.07 -13.03 -4.59
C MET A 125 -5.47 -12.17 -3.39
N LEU A 126 -6.54 -12.54 -2.67
CA LEU A 126 -6.98 -11.84 -1.47
C LEU A 126 -5.84 -11.73 -0.43
N GLN A 127 -5.10 -12.80 -0.21
CA GLN A 127 -3.95 -12.79 0.70
C GLN A 127 -2.84 -11.83 0.21
N MET A 128 -2.56 -11.82 -1.10
CA MET A 128 -1.60 -10.88 -1.69
C MET A 128 -2.03 -9.43 -1.53
N HIS A 129 -3.32 -9.16 -1.70
CA HIS A 129 -3.88 -7.83 -1.51
C HIS A 129 -3.79 -7.37 -0.05
N GLN A 130 -4.15 -8.24 0.90
CA GLN A 130 -4.02 -7.97 2.34
C GLN A 130 -2.56 -7.70 2.74
N ASN A 131 -1.62 -8.51 2.26
CA ASN A 131 -0.18 -8.31 2.51
C ASN A 131 0.32 -6.95 1.97
N THR A 132 -0.17 -6.56 0.79
CA THR A 132 0.18 -5.29 0.15
C THR A 132 -0.41 -4.11 0.92
N HIS A 133 -1.67 -4.22 1.36
CA HIS A 133 -2.32 -3.25 2.23
C HIS A 133 -1.53 -3.03 3.53
N ASP A 134 -1.15 -4.11 4.22
CA ASP A 134 -0.38 -4.04 5.47
C ASP A 134 1.01 -3.41 5.28
N LYS A 135 1.65 -3.67 4.13
CA LYS A 135 2.91 -3.02 3.77
C LYS A 135 2.71 -1.52 3.57
N MET A 136 1.68 -1.10 2.84
CA MET A 136 1.37 0.32 2.62
C MET A 136 1.03 1.04 3.93
N GLN A 137 0.25 0.42 4.82
CA GLN A 137 -0.05 0.97 6.15
C GLN A 137 1.23 1.23 6.95
N ARG A 138 2.18 0.28 6.94
CA ARG A 138 3.49 0.46 7.59
C ARG A 138 4.29 1.60 6.96
N MET A 139 4.26 1.75 5.63
CA MET A 139 4.92 2.86 4.93
C MET A 139 4.29 4.22 5.29
N ILE A 140 2.96 4.31 5.33
CA ILE A 140 2.24 5.51 5.76
C ILE A 140 2.64 5.89 7.18
N ALA A 141 2.68 4.94 8.10
CA ALA A 141 3.11 5.18 9.48
C ALA A 141 4.56 5.68 9.56
N ALA A 142 5.47 5.08 8.80
CA ALA A 142 6.87 5.48 8.73
C ALA A 142 7.04 6.90 8.18
N ILE A 143 6.39 7.23 7.06
CA ILE A 143 6.43 8.56 6.45
C ILE A 143 5.81 9.61 7.38
N THR A 144 4.68 9.29 8.04
CA THR A 144 4.03 10.19 9.00
C THR A 144 4.98 10.52 10.16
N LYS A 145 5.70 9.52 10.69
CA LYS A 145 6.70 9.72 11.74
C LYS A 145 7.87 10.57 11.26
N GLU A 146 8.34 10.37 10.03
CA GLU A 146 9.42 11.17 9.48
C GLU A 146 8.98 12.61 9.21
N LEU A 147 7.77 12.83 8.74
CA LEU A 147 7.18 14.16 8.55
C LEU A 147 7.11 14.92 9.89
N HIS A 148 6.75 14.24 10.98
CA HIS A 148 6.80 14.83 12.32
C HIS A 148 8.22 15.24 12.74
N ARG A 149 9.23 14.39 12.47
CA ARG A 149 10.64 14.73 12.75
C ARG A 149 11.14 15.90 11.91
N VAL A 150 10.76 15.95 10.64
CA VAL A 150 11.10 17.07 9.74
C VAL A 150 10.50 18.36 10.26
N ARG A 151 9.23 18.35 10.70
CA ARG A 151 8.59 19.51 11.32
C ARG A 151 9.33 20.00 12.57
N GLN A 152 9.75 19.10 13.45
CA GLN A 152 10.56 19.47 14.62
C GLN A 152 11.90 20.12 14.22
N ARG A 153 12.55 19.60 13.16
CA ARG A 153 13.79 20.20 12.62
C ARG A 153 13.54 21.57 12.01
N GLU A 154 12.45 21.75 11.28
CA GLU A 154 12.03 23.04 10.72
C GLU A 154 11.84 24.08 11.85
N GLU A 155 11.15 23.71 12.93
CA GLU A 155 10.94 24.58 14.10
C GLU A 155 12.27 25.00 14.75
N VAL A 156 13.23 24.09 14.89
CA VAL A 156 14.57 24.39 15.41
C VAL A 156 15.33 25.37 14.51
N VAL A 157 15.27 25.19 13.20
CA VAL A 157 15.92 26.10 12.24
C VAL A 157 15.30 27.50 12.31
N VAL A 158 13.97 27.60 12.43
CA VAL A 158 13.27 28.88 12.63
C VAL A 158 13.73 29.56 13.91
N LEU A 159 13.76 28.84 15.03
CA LEU A 159 14.21 29.37 16.32
C LEU A 159 15.67 29.85 16.27
N ALA A 160 16.56 29.09 15.64
CA ALA A 160 17.96 29.47 15.45
C ALA A 160 18.10 30.74 14.59
N THR A 161 17.29 30.86 13.53
CA THR A 161 17.27 32.02 12.64
C THR A 161 16.79 33.27 13.39
N LEU A 162 15.73 33.16 14.19
CA LEU A 162 15.21 34.25 15.03
C LEU A 162 16.25 34.71 16.05
N ARG A 163 16.89 33.78 16.75
CA ARG A 163 17.97 34.10 17.71
C ARG A 163 19.14 34.81 17.06
N SER A 164 19.59 34.34 15.88
CA SER A 164 20.68 34.98 15.14
C SER A 164 20.35 36.43 14.74
N ARG A 165 19.09 36.71 14.34
CA ARG A 165 18.63 38.07 14.04
C ARG A 165 18.59 38.96 15.27
N ILE A 166 18.11 38.47 16.42
CA ILE A 166 18.09 39.24 17.67
C ILE A 166 19.51 39.64 18.07
N VAL A 167 20.45 38.70 18.07
CA VAL A 167 21.86 38.96 18.44
C VAL A 167 22.49 40.01 17.52
N LYS A 168 22.24 39.95 16.20
CA LYS A 168 22.71 40.98 15.26
C LYS A 168 22.15 42.37 15.57
N VAL A 169 20.85 42.48 15.89
CA VAL A 169 20.22 43.76 16.24
C VAL A 169 20.77 44.33 17.55
N SER A 170 21.03 43.48 18.54
CA SER A 170 21.64 43.89 19.81
C SER A 170 23.09 44.35 19.63
N ALA A 171 23.88 43.67 18.77
CA ALA A 171 25.27 44.04 18.50
C ALA A 171 25.43 45.35 17.71
N LEU A 172 24.40 45.80 16.99
CA LEU A 172 24.38 47.08 16.25
C LEU A 172 23.99 48.29 17.13
N LYS A 173 23.57 48.06 18.38
CA LYS A 173 23.12 49.11 19.31
C LYS A 173 24.13 49.42 20.43
N PHE A 174 25.33 48.88 20.35
CA PHE A 174 26.48 49.20 21.20
C PHE A 174 27.65 49.65 20.33
#